data_AF-A0AAD8BGX6-F1
#
_entry.id   AF-A0AAD8BGX6-F1
#
_cell.length_a   1.000
_cell.length_b   1.000
_cell.length_c   1.000
_cell.angle_alpha   90.00
_cell.angle_beta   90.00
_cell.angle_gamma   90.00
#
_symmetry.space_group_name_H-M   'P 1'
#
loop_
_entity.id
_entity.type
_entity.pdbx_description
1 polymer ?
#
loop_
_entity_poly.entity_id
_entity_poly.type
_entity_poly.pdbx_seq_one_letter_code
_entity_poly.pdbx_strand_id
1 'polypeptide(L)'
;MMWKIAVVVIFTVVNTVRAALFQDNVQVGECVCINTNNVKARLAVGYSPVVQVLDSSACGKVNSGGQTVDSYTSYQILYAGQLVWVAGNYLDIQPASVCASACPTSAKDKACTLLQKYNSGDLGLAMSHPSGKQDNAYAYNNIRDMCKGLRASRSNYSCSECKTGPAPGGSVCLTDKLLAYLITLVSKGKVYVTELAGACHSCTSKHYLGQAVDLRLSTRSQEYINTCKLMGGFGQNEGNHVHCQFS
;
A
#
# COMPACT_ATOMS: atom_id res chain seq x y z
N MET A 1 4.00 -60.11 -34.11
CA MET A 1 2.91 -59.10 -34.11
C MET A 1 3.08 -58.23 -32.88
N MET A 2 3.65 -57.02 -33.03
CA MET A 2 3.84 -56.06 -31.93
C MET A 2 2.70 -55.05 -31.94
N TRP A 3 1.88 -55.03 -30.89
CA TRP A 3 0.87 -54.00 -30.69
C TRP A 3 1.51 -52.80 -29.97
N LYS A 4 1.48 -51.63 -30.62
CA LYS A 4 1.80 -50.35 -29.98
C LYS A 4 0.51 -49.77 -29.42
N ILE A 5 0.44 -49.66 -28.09
CA ILE A 5 -0.64 -48.94 -27.40
C ILE A 5 -0.31 -47.46 -27.47
N ALA A 6 -1.14 -46.69 -28.18
CA ALA A 6 -1.08 -45.24 -28.20
C ALA A 6 -1.81 -44.70 -26.96
N VAL A 7 -1.07 -44.10 -26.02
CA VAL A 7 -1.66 -43.39 -24.88
C VAL A 7 -2.08 -42.00 -25.36
N VAL A 8 -3.38 -41.79 -25.51
CA VAL A 8 -3.96 -40.48 -25.78
C VAL A 8 -4.09 -39.74 -24.46
N VAL A 9 -3.21 -38.75 -24.23
CA VAL A 9 -3.32 -37.84 -23.08
C VAL A 9 -4.34 -36.76 -23.44
N ILE A 10 -5.54 -36.87 -22.88
CA ILE A 10 -6.59 -35.86 -23.01
C ILE A 10 -6.26 -34.74 -22.01
N PHE A 11 -5.75 -33.61 -22.52
CA PHE A 11 -5.67 -32.37 -21.75
C PHE A 11 -7.07 -31.77 -21.63
N THR A 12 -7.74 -31.98 -20.51
CA THR A 12 -8.92 -31.20 -20.14
C THR A 12 -8.49 -29.76 -19.88
N VAL A 13 -8.82 -28.86 -20.80
CA VAL A 13 -8.78 -27.42 -20.57
C VAL A 13 -9.83 -27.10 -19.52
N VAL A 14 -9.38 -26.91 -18.28
CA VAL A 14 -10.24 -26.41 -17.21
C VAL A 14 -10.48 -24.93 -17.52
N ASN A 15 -11.59 -24.62 -18.18
CA ASN A 15 -12.08 -23.25 -18.23
C ASN A 15 -12.35 -22.84 -16.78
N THR A 16 -11.50 -21.95 -16.25
CA THR A 16 -11.73 -21.33 -14.96
C THR A 16 -13.04 -20.55 -15.04
N VAL A 17 -14.09 -21.14 -14.47
CA VAL A 17 -15.35 -20.44 -14.25
C VAL A 17 -15.01 -19.29 -13.31
N ARG A 18 -14.95 -18.05 -13.84
CA ARG A 18 -14.96 -16.86 -13.01
C ARG A 18 -16.34 -16.80 -12.39
N ALA A 19 -16.53 -17.47 -11.27
CA ALA A 19 -17.68 -17.23 -10.42
C ALA A 19 -17.72 -15.71 -10.19
N ALA A 20 -18.84 -15.08 -10.55
CA ALA A 20 -19.14 -13.74 -10.12
C ALA A 20 -19.23 -13.81 -8.59
N LEU A 21 -18.08 -13.65 -7.94
CA LEU A 21 -17.97 -13.54 -6.49
C LEU A 21 -18.80 -12.31 -6.14
N PHE A 22 -19.93 -12.51 -5.47
CA PHE A 22 -20.64 -11.39 -4.84
C PHE A 22 -19.62 -10.60 -4.02
N GLN A 23 -19.60 -9.29 -4.28
CA GLN A 23 -18.54 -8.32 -3.98
C GLN A 23 -18.37 -7.94 -2.50
N ASP A 24 -18.51 -8.92 -1.60
CA ASP A 24 -18.32 -8.74 -0.16
C ASP A 24 -16.86 -8.93 0.30
N ASN A 25 -15.96 -9.28 -0.64
CA ASN A 25 -14.59 -9.67 -0.31
C ASN A 25 -13.51 -8.69 -0.76
N VAL A 26 -13.87 -7.54 -1.35
CA VAL A 26 -12.86 -6.54 -1.73
C VAL A 26 -12.19 -5.98 -0.47
N GLN A 27 -10.89 -6.21 -0.34
CA GLN A 27 -10.09 -5.76 0.79
C GLN A 27 -9.27 -4.52 0.46
N VAL A 28 -9.00 -3.73 1.49
CA VAL A 28 -8.14 -2.56 1.35
C VAL A 28 -6.71 -2.99 0.98
N GLY A 29 -6.17 -2.35 -0.06
CA GLY A 29 -4.88 -2.67 -0.66
C GLY A 29 -4.96 -3.62 -1.86
N GLU A 30 -6.13 -4.19 -2.17
CA GLU A 30 -6.29 -5.01 -3.37
C GLU A 30 -6.31 -4.17 -4.64
N CYS A 31 -5.91 -4.80 -5.75
CA CYS A 31 -6.10 -4.26 -7.08
C CYS A 31 -7.48 -4.67 -7.58
N VAL A 32 -8.24 -3.70 -8.07
CA VAL A 32 -9.58 -3.93 -8.63
C VAL A 32 -9.70 -3.22 -9.97
N CYS A 33 -10.51 -3.77 -10.86
CA CYS A 33 -10.89 -3.12 -12.11
C CYS A 33 -12.40 -2.99 -12.22
N ILE A 34 -12.81 -1.95 -12.93
CA ILE A 34 -14.19 -1.74 -13.32
C ILE A 34 -14.62 -2.85 -14.28
N ASN A 35 -15.74 -3.51 -13.98
CA ASN A 35 -16.25 -4.67 -14.72
C ASN A 35 -17.33 -4.34 -15.77
N THR A 36 -17.75 -3.08 -15.86
CA THR A 36 -18.74 -2.60 -16.84
C THR A 36 -18.45 -1.16 -17.28
N ASN A 37 -19.02 -0.71 -18.38
CA ASN A 37 -18.84 0.68 -18.83
C ASN A 37 -19.74 1.66 -18.07
N ASN A 38 -19.40 2.95 -18.15
CA ASN A 38 -20.19 4.05 -17.61
C ASN A 38 -20.43 4.03 -16.07
N VAL A 39 -19.45 3.55 -15.30
CA VAL A 39 -19.54 3.51 -13.83
C VAL A 39 -19.28 4.90 -13.24
N LYS A 40 -20.21 5.38 -12.42
CA LYS A 40 -20.14 6.71 -11.79
C LYS A 40 -19.24 6.67 -10.56
N ALA A 41 -18.09 7.33 -10.63
CA ALA A 41 -17.17 7.51 -9.52
C ALA A 41 -17.38 8.87 -8.84
N ARG A 42 -17.28 8.91 -7.51
CA ARG A 42 -17.71 10.05 -6.68
C ARG A 42 -16.63 10.50 -5.71
N LEU A 43 -16.72 11.72 -5.17
CA LEU A 43 -15.75 12.22 -4.16
C LEU A 43 -16.01 11.68 -2.76
N ALA A 44 -17.25 11.28 -2.46
CA ALA A 44 -17.65 10.66 -1.21
C ALA A 44 -18.68 9.54 -1.47
N VAL A 45 -18.91 8.69 -0.48
CA VAL A 45 -19.97 7.67 -0.52
C VAL A 45 -21.37 8.28 -0.66
N GLY A 46 -22.33 7.49 -1.14
CA GLY A 46 -23.73 7.91 -1.30
C GLY A 46 -23.96 8.86 -2.48
N TYR A 47 -24.85 9.84 -2.30
CA TYR A 47 -25.33 10.75 -3.35
C TYR A 47 -24.37 11.91 -3.69
N SER A 48 -23.10 11.85 -3.32
CA SER A 48 -22.15 12.93 -3.63
C SER A 48 -21.95 13.11 -5.15
N PRO A 49 -21.58 14.31 -5.65
CA PRO A 49 -21.45 14.54 -7.09
C PRO A 49 -20.56 13.51 -7.80
N VAL A 50 -20.97 13.13 -9.01
CA VAL A 50 -20.15 12.32 -9.90
C VAL A 50 -19.00 13.18 -10.38
N VAL A 51 -17.78 12.73 -10.18
CA VAL A 51 -16.57 13.44 -10.63
C VAL A 51 -15.87 12.75 -11.78
N GLN A 52 -16.18 11.48 -12.01
CA GLN A 52 -15.64 10.74 -13.12
C GLN A 52 -16.61 9.64 -13.54
N VAL A 53 -16.58 9.32 -14.84
CA VAL A 53 -17.23 8.14 -15.40
C VAL A 53 -16.11 7.20 -15.82
N LEU A 54 -16.14 5.98 -15.31
CA LEU A 54 -15.12 4.96 -15.54
C LEU A 54 -15.68 3.88 -16.45
N ASP A 55 -14.88 3.48 -17.42
CA ASP A 55 -15.21 2.37 -18.32
C ASP A 55 -14.59 1.06 -17.85
N SER A 56 -15.07 -0.05 -18.42
CA SER A 56 -14.43 -1.35 -18.27
C SER A 56 -12.95 -1.24 -18.63
N SER A 57 -12.07 -1.87 -17.86
CA SER A 57 -10.59 -1.72 -17.84
C SER A 57 -10.01 -0.60 -16.97
N ALA A 58 -10.80 0.32 -16.43
CA ALA A 58 -10.28 1.26 -15.43
C ALA A 58 -9.89 0.49 -14.17
N CYS A 59 -8.61 0.51 -13.79
CA CYS A 59 -8.08 -0.26 -12.69
C CYS A 59 -7.45 0.64 -11.63
N GLY A 60 -7.58 0.26 -10.36
CA GLY A 60 -7.05 1.03 -9.24
C GLY A 60 -6.84 0.16 -8.01
N LYS A 61 -5.99 0.66 -7.11
CA LYS A 61 -5.80 0.05 -5.80
C LYS A 61 -6.88 0.56 -4.84
N VAL A 62 -7.50 -0.34 -4.09
CA VAL A 62 -8.44 -0.01 -3.02
C VAL A 62 -7.68 0.67 -1.88
N ASN A 63 -8.04 1.91 -1.58
CA ASN A 63 -7.41 2.73 -0.55
C ASN A 63 -8.20 2.76 0.77
N SER A 64 -9.52 2.63 0.69
CA SER A 64 -10.43 2.43 1.83
C SER A 64 -11.74 1.84 1.30
N GLY A 65 -12.64 1.38 2.17
CA GLY A 65 -13.92 0.84 1.69
C GLY A 65 -14.71 0.10 2.74
N GLY A 66 -15.75 -0.63 2.29
CA GLY A 66 -16.69 -1.31 3.17
C GLY A 66 -17.77 -0.39 3.74
N GLN A 67 -17.94 0.80 3.16
CA GLN A 67 -18.96 1.75 3.60
C GLN A 67 -20.26 1.49 2.85
N THR A 68 -21.29 1.06 3.57
CA THR A 68 -22.61 0.81 2.98
C THR A 68 -23.50 2.03 3.14
N VAL A 69 -23.94 2.58 2.01
CA VAL A 69 -24.95 3.65 1.94
C VAL A 69 -26.01 3.22 0.93
N ASP A 70 -27.29 3.29 1.31
CA ASP A 70 -28.44 2.95 0.46
C ASP A 70 -28.35 1.56 -0.20
N SER A 71 -27.93 0.56 0.59
CA SER A 71 -27.72 -0.85 0.15
C SER A 71 -26.53 -1.10 -0.78
N TYR A 72 -25.70 -0.09 -1.06
CA TYR A 72 -24.46 -0.26 -1.81
C TYR A 72 -23.24 -0.13 -0.91
N THR A 73 -22.45 -1.21 -0.82
CA THR A 73 -21.10 -1.15 -0.25
C THR A 73 -20.17 -0.50 -1.26
N SER A 74 -19.55 0.62 -0.88
CA SER A 74 -18.65 1.40 -1.73
C SER A 74 -17.20 1.30 -1.26
N TYR A 75 -16.29 1.42 -2.21
CA TYR A 75 -14.84 1.37 -2.02
C TYR A 75 -14.18 2.58 -2.65
N GLN A 76 -13.20 3.14 -1.95
CA GLN A 76 -12.36 4.20 -2.47
C GLN A 76 -11.19 3.57 -3.22
N ILE A 77 -11.03 3.91 -4.49
CA ILE A 77 -9.90 3.48 -5.32
C ILE A 77 -9.04 4.68 -5.71
N LEU A 78 -7.73 4.47 -5.81
CA LEU A 78 -6.82 5.43 -6.43
C LEU A 78 -6.79 5.17 -7.94
N TYR A 79 -7.38 6.08 -8.73
CA TYR A 79 -7.42 6.02 -10.18
C TYR A 79 -6.88 7.33 -10.77
N ALA A 80 -5.95 7.23 -11.73
CA ALA A 80 -5.33 8.39 -12.38
C ALA A 80 -4.79 9.48 -11.41
N GLY A 81 -4.32 9.09 -10.23
CA GLY A 81 -3.81 10.01 -9.20
C GLY A 81 -4.88 10.63 -8.29
N GLN A 82 -6.16 10.35 -8.52
CA GLN A 82 -7.28 10.84 -7.71
C GLN A 82 -7.92 9.68 -6.91
N LEU A 83 -8.29 9.96 -5.67
CA LEU A 83 -9.11 9.05 -4.86
C LEU A 83 -10.58 9.26 -5.19
N VAL A 84 -11.25 8.19 -5.64
CA VAL A 84 -12.67 8.21 -6.00
C VAL A 84 -13.40 7.02 -5.37
N TRP A 85 -14.67 7.22 -5.01
CA TRP A 85 -15.55 6.18 -4.49
C TRP A 85 -16.33 5.52 -5.61
N VAL A 86 -16.31 4.19 -5.64
CA VAL A 86 -17.01 3.35 -6.61
C VAL A 86 -17.80 2.29 -5.85
N ALA A 87 -19.03 2.02 -6.29
CA ALA A 87 -19.82 0.95 -5.70
C ALA A 87 -19.16 -0.40 -5.98
N GLY A 88 -19.06 -1.23 -4.94
CA GLY A 88 -18.39 -2.52 -4.98
C GLY A 88 -18.96 -3.45 -6.04
N ASN A 89 -20.25 -3.26 -6.39
CA ASN A 89 -20.92 -4.07 -7.39
C ASN A 89 -20.38 -3.93 -8.82
N TYR A 90 -19.47 -2.98 -9.03
CA TYR A 90 -18.78 -2.76 -10.30
C TYR A 90 -17.29 -3.11 -10.28
N LEU A 91 -16.80 -3.74 -9.21
CA LEU A 91 -15.39 -4.05 -9.01
C LEU A 91 -15.12 -5.54 -9.13
N ASP A 92 -14.12 -5.89 -9.92
CA ASP A 92 -13.53 -7.24 -9.97
C ASP A 92 -12.10 -7.18 -9.41
N ILE A 93 -11.78 -8.04 -8.44
CA ILE A 93 -10.42 -8.18 -7.92
C ILE A 93 -9.51 -8.70 -9.04
N GLN A 94 -8.37 -8.04 -9.22
CA GLN A 94 -7.36 -8.41 -10.20
C GLN A 94 -6.01 -8.70 -9.52
N PRO A 95 -5.11 -9.42 -10.22
CA PRO A 95 -3.73 -9.53 -9.80
C PRO A 95 -3.10 -8.14 -9.62
N ALA A 96 -2.24 -7.98 -8.61
CA ALA A 96 -1.58 -6.72 -8.30
C ALA A 96 -0.82 -6.12 -9.52
N SER A 97 -0.32 -6.97 -10.43
CA SER A 97 0.34 -6.55 -11.67
C SER A 97 -0.53 -5.68 -12.57
N VAL A 98 -1.86 -5.76 -12.47
CA VAL A 98 -2.80 -4.96 -13.27
C VAL A 98 -2.85 -3.50 -12.80
N CYS A 99 -2.74 -3.25 -11.50
CA CYS A 99 -2.75 -1.91 -10.91
C CYS A 99 -1.33 -1.37 -10.62
N ALA A 100 -0.30 -2.16 -10.89
CA ALA A 100 1.07 -1.79 -10.61
C ALA A 100 1.51 -0.64 -11.53
N SER A 101 1.61 0.56 -10.99
CA SER A 101 2.59 1.53 -11.51
C SER A 101 3.93 1.16 -10.91
N ALA A 102 4.81 0.59 -11.74
CA ALA A 102 5.98 -0.13 -11.28
C ALA A 102 6.89 0.76 -10.41
N CYS A 103 7.02 0.40 -9.13
CA CYS A 103 8.20 0.79 -8.36
C CYS A 103 9.41 0.02 -8.89
N PRO A 104 10.65 0.53 -8.66
CA PRO A 104 11.85 -0.22 -9.04
C PRO A 104 11.82 -1.64 -8.47
N THR A 105 12.16 -2.65 -9.28
CA THR A 105 12.17 -4.06 -8.87
C THR A 105 13.01 -4.28 -7.61
N SER A 106 14.14 -3.57 -7.51
CA SER A 106 15.00 -3.63 -6.33
C SER A 106 14.31 -3.19 -5.03
N ALA A 107 13.40 -2.21 -5.11
CA ALA A 107 12.62 -1.75 -3.97
C ALA A 107 11.53 -2.77 -3.60
N LYS A 108 10.89 -3.41 -4.59
CA LYS A 108 9.97 -4.54 -4.34
C LYS A 108 10.68 -5.68 -3.60
N ASP A 109 11.85 -6.10 -4.08
CA ASP A 109 12.59 -7.22 -3.49
C ASP A 109 13.00 -6.91 -2.03
N LYS A 110 13.47 -5.69 -1.77
CA LYS A 110 13.77 -5.25 -0.39
C LYS A 110 12.54 -5.18 0.49
N ALA A 111 11.41 -4.71 -0.03
CA ALA A 111 10.14 -4.73 0.70
C ALA A 111 9.70 -6.17 1.03
N CYS A 112 9.89 -7.12 0.12
CA CYS A 112 9.65 -8.53 0.40
C CYS A 112 10.59 -9.10 1.47
N THR A 113 11.88 -8.75 1.45
CA THR A 113 12.82 -9.10 2.53
C THR A 113 12.35 -8.56 3.88
N LEU A 114 11.90 -7.30 3.94
CA LEU A 114 11.38 -6.70 5.17
C LEU A 114 10.08 -7.37 5.63
N LEU A 115 9.18 -7.74 4.72
CA LEU A 115 7.96 -8.48 5.07
C LEU A 115 8.29 -9.87 5.64
N GLN A 116 9.30 -10.56 5.10
CA GLN A 116 9.80 -11.81 5.67
C GLN A 116 10.35 -11.61 7.09
N LYS A 117 11.09 -10.52 7.33
CA LYS A 117 11.58 -10.14 8.66
C LYS A 117 10.48 -9.77 9.64
N TYR A 118 9.37 -9.22 9.14
CA TYR A 118 8.17 -9.03 9.94
C TYR A 118 7.56 -10.37 10.36
N ASN A 119 7.42 -11.30 9.39
CA ASN A 119 6.85 -12.63 9.66
C ASN A 119 7.72 -13.47 10.61
N SER A 120 9.04 -13.26 10.66
CA SER A 120 9.95 -13.92 11.61
C SER A 120 10.01 -13.24 13.00
N GLY A 121 9.39 -12.08 13.17
CA GLY A 121 9.42 -11.31 14.43
C GLY A 121 10.71 -10.50 14.66
N ASP A 122 11.55 -10.34 13.63
CA ASP A 122 12.76 -9.50 13.66
C ASP A 122 12.42 -8.02 13.42
N LEU A 123 11.34 -7.75 12.70
CA LEU A 123 10.84 -6.41 12.39
C LEU A 123 9.41 -6.25 12.90
N GLY A 124 9.16 -5.22 13.71
CA GLY A 124 7.80 -4.75 13.99
C GLY A 124 7.38 -3.71 12.96
N LEU A 125 6.15 -3.83 12.45
CA LEU A 125 5.52 -2.85 11.56
C LEU A 125 4.18 -2.45 12.17
N ALA A 126 3.96 -1.15 12.38
CA ALA A 126 2.69 -0.67 12.89
C ALA A 126 1.53 -0.99 11.93
N MET A 127 0.40 -1.39 12.51
CA MET A 127 -0.88 -1.64 11.84
C MET A 127 -1.93 -0.56 12.19
N SER A 128 -1.48 0.56 12.74
CA SER A 128 -2.29 1.72 13.13
C SER A 128 -1.39 2.94 13.23
N HIS A 129 -1.92 4.13 12.94
CA HIS A 129 -1.19 5.38 13.18
C HIS A 129 -1.12 5.72 14.68
N PRO A 130 -0.02 6.33 15.17
CA PRO A 130 0.04 6.87 16.53
C PRO A 130 -1.08 7.87 16.86
N SER A 131 -1.61 8.57 15.84
CA SER A 131 -2.72 9.51 15.96
C SER A 131 -4.09 8.84 16.20
N GLY A 132 -4.18 7.51 16.05
CA GLY A 132 -5.45 6.76 16.07
C GLY A 132 -6.33 6.94 14.82
N LYS A 133 -5.91 7.77 13.85
CA LYS A 133 -6.60 7.87 12.56
C LYS A 133 -6.51 6.54 11.81
N GLN A 134 -7.59 6.18 11.13
CA GLN A 134 -7.71 4.91 10.44
C GLN A 134 -7.72 5.14 8.92
N ASP A 135 -6.75 4.53 8.23
CA ASP A 135 -6.69 4.45 6.77
C ASP A 135 -5.83 3.23 6.34
N ASN A 136 -5.34 3.15 5.09
CA ASN A 136 -4.49 2.05 4.61
C ASN A 136 -2.98 2.34 4.64
N ALA A 137 -2.55 3.50 5.11
CA ALA A 137 -1.20 3.99 4.99
C ALA A 137 -0.27 3.54 6.14
N TYR A 138 -0.67 2.53 6.91
CA TYR A 138 0.16 1.97 7.97
C TYR A 138 1.49 1.40 7.45
N ALA A 139 2.52 1.39 8.30
CA ALA A 139 3.83 0.85 7.97
C ALA A 139 3.77 -0.61 7.46
N TYR A 140 2.94 -1.47 8.09
CA TYR A 140 2.72 -2.85 7.62
C TYR A 140 2.17 -2.89 6.19
N ASN A 141 1.09 -2.15 5.93
CA ASN A 141 0.45 -2.13 4.61
C ASN A 141 1.39 -1.56 3.55
N ASN A 142 2.19 -0.53 3.88
CA ASN A 142 3.19 0.04 2.99
C ASN A 142 4.21 -1.01 2.51
N ILE A 143 4.81 -1.78 3.42
CA ILE A 143 5.78 -2.84 3.08
C ILE A 143 5.10 -4.00 2.35
N ARG A 144 3.93 -4.45 2.82
CA ARG A 144 3.14 -5.52 2.19
C ARG A 144 2.81 -5.18 0.75
N ASP A 145 2.29 -3.98 0.51
CA ASP A 145 1.85 -3.55 -0.82
C ASP A 145 3.04 -3.44 -1.77
N MET A 146 4.18 -2.89 -1.30
CA MET A 146 5.42 -2.87 -2.09
C MET A 146 5.96 -4.26 -2.41
N CYS A 147 5.89 -5.22 -1.49
CA CYS A 147 6.27 -6.60 -1.80
C CYS A 147 5.37 -7.22 -2.88
N LYS A 148 4.07 -6.87 -2.88
CA LYS A 148 3.13 -7.28 -3.94
C LYS A 148 3.37 -6.56 -5.28
N GLY A 149 4.33 -5.63 -5.36
CA GLY A 149 4.59 -4.82 -6.54
C GLY A 149 3.68 -3.59 -6.70
N LEU A 150 2.90 -3.27 -5.67
CA LEU A 150 2.07 -2.07 -5.61
C LEU A 150 2.84 -0.93 -4.96
N ARG A 151 2.34 0.30 -5.09
CA ARG A 151 2.88 1.47 -4.38
C ARG A 151 2.38 1.51 -2.93
N ALA A 152 3.19 2.05 -2.04
CA ALA A 152 2.83 2.32 -0.64
C ALA A 152 1.74 3.39 -0.59
N SER A 153 0.70 3.17 0.23
CA SER A 153 -0.39 4.14 0.42
C SER A 153 0.08 5.33 1.26
N ARG A 154 -0.40 6.52 0.93
CA ARG A 154 -0.26 7.74 1.76
C ARG A 154 -1.58 8.08 2.42
N SER A 155 -1.52 8.63 3.63
CA SER A 155 -2.71 9.07 4.36
C SER A 155 -3.41 10.24 3.65
N ASN A 156 -4.73 10.32 3.80
CA ASN A 156 -5.57 11.40 3.26
C ASN A 156 -6.54 11.91 4.33
N TYR A 157 -6.03 12.69 5.29
CA TYR A 157 -6.85 13.33 6.30
C TYR A 157 -6.25 14.66 6.74
N SER A 158 -7.10 15.58 7.19
CA SER A 158 -6.69 16.87 7.74
C SER A 158 -6.06 16.73 9.12
N CYS A 159 -5.02 17.52 9.35
CA CYS A 159 -4.25 17.53 10.59
C CYS A 159 -3.44 18.83 10.70
N SER A 160 -2.93 19.13 11.89
CA SER A 160 -2.26 20.39 12.19
C SER A 160 -0.84 20.52 11.60
N GLU A 161 -0.19 19.41 11.22
CA GLU A 161 1.20 19.45 10.72
C GLU A 161 1.31 20.06 9.32
N CYS A 162 0.32 19.82 8.45
CA CYS A 162 0.25 20.45 7.14
C CYS A 162 -0.78 21.58 7.14
N LYS A 163 -0.29 22.81 7.31
CA LYS A 163 -1.15 24.01 7.41
C LYS A 163 -1.96 24.33 6.15
N THR A 164 -1.52 23.83 4.99
CA THR A 164 -2.12 24.16 3.69
C THR A 164 -3.12 23.12 3.19
N GLY A 165 -3.37 22.05 3.95
CA GLY A 165 -4.31 21.01 3.52
C GLY A 165 -4.15 19.67 4.23
N PRO A 166 -4.93 18.66 3.82
CA PRO A 166 -4.77 17.30 4.33
C PRO A 166 -3.43 16.69 3.92
N ALA A 167 -3.06 15.58 4.58
CA ALA A 167 -2.05 14.68 4.02
C ALA A 167 -2.43 14.32 2.57
N PRO A 168 -1.45 14.20 1.65
CA PRO A 168 -1.70 14.32 0.21
C PRO A 168 -2.46 13.14 -0.43
N GLY A 169 -2.71 12.06 0.32
CA GLY A 169 -3.36 10.86 -0.20
C GLY A 169 -2.62 10.19 -1.35
N GLY A 170 -3.25 9.20 -1.98
CA GLY A 170 -2.67 8.49 -3.12
C GLY A 170 -1.55 7.53 -2.71
N SER A 171 -0.53 7.37 -3.57
CA SER A 171 0.51 6.36 -3.36
C SER A 171 1.90 6.76 -3.86
N VAL A 172 2.94 6.21 -3.23
CA VAL A 172 4.35 6.48 -3.51
C VAL A 172 5.19 5.20 -3.48
N CYS A 173 6.31 5.19 -4.18
CA CYS A 173 7.31 4.15 -4.00
C CYS A 173 8.22 4.53 -2.84
N LEU A 174 8.41 3.63 -1.88
CA LEU A 174 9.50 3.78 -0.93
C LEU A 174 10.82 3.60 -1.68
N THR A 175 11.79 4.45 -1.37
CA THR A 175 13.08 4.45 -2.07
C THR A 175 13.92 3.23 -1.69
N ASP A 176 14.75 2.78 -2.63
CA ASP A 176 15.67 1.66 -2.42
C ASP A 176 16.59 1.89 -1.20
N LYS A 177 17.06 3.14 -1.05
CA LYS A 177 17.93 3.58 0.04
C LYS A 177 17.24 3.50 1.41
N LEU A 178 15.98 3.94 1.50
CA LEU A 178 15.17 3.81 2.72
C LEU A 178 14.97 2.35 3.12
N LEU A 179 14.64 1.49 2.16
CA LEU A 179 14.43 0.06 2.43
C LEU A 179 15.75 -0.65 2.81
N ALA A 180 16.87 -0.28 2.18
CA ALA A 180 18.20 -0.79 2.55
C ALA A 180 18.61 -0.37 3.97
N TYR A 181 18.27 0.85 4.39
CA TYR A 181 18.48 1.31 5.76
C TYR A 181 17.73 0.42 6.77
N LEU A 182 16.46 0.12 6.52
CA LEU A 182 15.68 -0.77 7.39
C LEU A 182 16.28 -2.18 7.46
N ILE A 183 16.68 -2.76 6.32
CA ILE A 183 17.35 -4.06 6.29
C ILE A 183 18.63 -4.03 7.13
N THR A 184 19.41 -2.95 7.04
CA THR A 184 20.65 -2.76 7.80
C THR A 184 20.42 -2.66 9.31
N LEU A 185 19.32 -2.04 9.74
CA LEU A 185 18.99 -1.98 11.18
C LEU A 185 18.51 -3.33 11.71
N VAL A 186 17.67 -4.02 10.93
CA VAL A 186 17.11 -5.32 11.31
C VAL A 186 18.19 -6.40 11.38
N SER A 187 19.24 -6.34 10.55
CA SER A 187 20.37 -7.27 10.64
C SER A 187 21.19 -7.12 11.93
N LYS A 188 21.09 -5.97 12.59
CA LYS A 188 21.75 -5.67 13.87
C LYS A 188 20.86 -5.93 15.09
N GLY A 189 19.60 -6.31 14.89
CA GLY A 189 18.64 -6.67 15.93
C GLY A 189 17.25 -6.09 15.69
N LYS A 190 16.33 -6.32 16.63
CA LYS A 190 14.92 -5.92 16.48
C LYS A 190 14.72 -4.42 16.29
N VAL A 191 13.80 -4.07 15.40
CA VAL A 191 13.39 -2.70 15.06
C VAL A 191 11.87 -2.66 15.01
N TYR A 192 11.26 -1.53 15.39
CA TYR A 192 9.82 -1.31 15.24
C TYR A 192 9.59 -0.01 14.46
N VAL A 193 9.01 -0.14 13.26
CA VAL A 193 8.66 0.99 12.39
C VAL A 193 7.24 1.46 12.72
N THR A 194 7.10 2.74 13.04
CA THR A 194 5.81 3.37 13.30
C THR A 194 5.21 3.94 12.02
N GLU A 195 5.98 4.64 11.19
CA GLU A 195 5.47 5.31 9.99
C GLU A 195 6.44 5.25 8.81
N LEU A 196 5.88 5.20 7.59
CA LEU A 196 6.60 5.22 6.32
C LEU A 196 6.03 6.29 5.39
N ALA A 197 5.08 5.97 4.50
CA ALA A 197 4.46 6.96 3.62
C ALA A 197 3.10 7.48 4.16
N GLY A 198 2.65 6.94 5.28
CA GLY A 198 1.41 7.33 5.95
C GLY A 198 1.56 8.40 7.01
N ALA A 199 0.52 8.51 7.82
CA ALA A 199 0.33 9.49 8.87
C ALA A 199 0.35 10.95 8.37
N CYS A 200 0.38 11.86 9.34
CA CYS A 200 0.40 13.28 9.10
C CYS A 200 1.75 13.86 9.49
N HIS A 201 2.32 14.60 8.55
CA HIS A 201 3.56 15.34 8.65
C HIS A 201 3.40 16.70 7.94
N SER A 202 4.45 17.53 8.03
CA SER A 202 4.54 18.78 7.28
C SER A 202 4.30 18.56 5.78
N CYS A 203 3.77 19.57 5.08
CA CYS A 203 3.30 19.43 3.70
C CYS A 203 4.39 18.97 2.71
N THR A 204 5.65 19.26 3.01
CA THR A 204 6.82 18.89 2.20
C THR A 204 7.60 17.71 2.78
N SER A 205 7.01 16.99 3.74
CA SER A 205 7.65 15.87 4.42
C SER A 205 8.13 14.80 3.46
N LYS A 206 9.32 14.26 3.77
CA LYS A 206 9.95 13.16 3.04
C LYS A 206 9.19 11.84 3.18
N HIS A 207 8.31 11.69 4.16
CA HIS A 207 7.37 10.56 4.25
C HIS A 207 6.50 10.48 3.00
N TYR A 208 5.94 11.61 2.55
CA TYR A 208 5.07 11.65 1.38
C TYR A 208 5.79 11.40 0.04
N LEU A 209 7.12 11.39 0.06
CA LEU A 209 8.00 11.07 -1.06
C LEU A 209 8.56 9.64 -0.98
N GLY A 210 8.21 8.86 0.06
CA GLY A 210 8.76 7.53 0.29
C GLY A 210 10.24 7.53 0.66
N GLN A 211 10.71 8.63 1.26
CA GLN A 211 12.11 8.88 1.58
C GLN A 211 12.40 8.92 3.09
N ALA A 212 11.39 8.73 3.94
CA ALA A 212 11.54 8.80 5.40
C ALA A 212 10.88 7.64 6.14
N VAL A 213 11.29 7.46 7.37
CA VAL A 213 10.76 6.48 8.31
C VAL A 213 10.83 7.00 9.74
N ASP A 214 9.78 6.69 10.50
CA ASP A 214 9.76 6.86 11.94
C ASP A 214 9.88 5.51 12.62
N LEU A 215 10.75 5.46 13.62
CA LEU A 215 11.08 4.26 14.40
C LEU A 215 10.72 4.50 15.87
N ARG A 216 10.09 3.51 16.51
CA ARG A 216 9.83 3.57 17.95
C ARG A 216 11.15 3.73 18.71
N LEU A 217 11.14 4.59 19.73
CA LEU A 217 12.28 4.72 20.63
C LEU A 217 12.65 3.39 21.29
N SER A 218 13.95 3.13 21.34
CA SER A 218 14.54 1.98 22.02
C SER A 218 15.92 2.32 22.57
N THR A 219 16.54 1.40 23.28
CA THR A 219 17.96 1.50 23.69
C THR A 219 18.93 1.62 22.51
N ARG A 220 18.48 1.31 21.29
CA ARG A 220 19.24 1.41 20.03
C ARG A 220 18.97 2.69 19.24
N SER A 221 18.21 3.65 19.78
CA SER A 221 17.84 4.88 19.07
C SER A 221 19.05 5.64 18.49
N GLN A 222 20.16 5.71 19.24
CA GLN A 222 21.38 6.34 18.75
C GLN A 222 22.04 5.57 17.60
N GLU A 223 21.94 4.24 17.60
CA GLU A 223 22.43 3.39 16.51
C GLU A 223 21.63 3.62 15.23
N TYR A 224 20.30 3.82 15.35
CA TYR A 224 19.42 4.14 14.22
C TYR A 224 19.86 5.45 13.57
N ILE A 225 20.02 6.51 14.38
CA ILE A 225 20.49 7.83 13.94
C ILE A 225 21.86 7.75 13.28
N ASN A 226 22.82 7.07 13.91
CA ASN A 226 24.18 6.93 13.38
C ASN A 226 24.18 6.16 12.06
N THR A 227 23.41 5.06 11.95
CA THR A 227 23.29 4.29 10.71
C THR A 227 22.66 5.13 9.60
N CYS A 228 21.63 5.92 9.91
CA CYS A 228 21.01 6.84 8.95
C CYS A 228 22.03 7.83 8.39
N LYS A 229 22.82 8.47 9.27
CA LYS A 229 23.88 9.42 8.88
C LYS A 229 25.00 8.78 8.09
N LEU A 230 25.46 7.58 8.49
CA LEU A 230 26.47 6.81 7.77
C LEU A 230 26.01 6.44 6.35
N MET A 231 24.72 6.22 6.16
CA MET A 231 24.13 6.00 4.83
C MET A 231 23.85 7.31 4.08
N GLY A 232 24.30 8.46 4.57
CA GLY A 232 24.09 9.77 3.95
C GLY A 232 22.64 10.26 4.04
N GLY A 233 21.93 9.87 5.10
CA GLY A 233 20.61 10.41 5.47
C GLY A 233 20.71 11.42 6.61
N PHE A 234 19.57 12.02 6.93
CA PHE A 234 19.39 12.88 8.09
C PHE A 234 18.58 12.12 9.14
N GLY A 235 19.23 11.79 10.27
CA GLY A 235 18.62 11.09 11.40
C GLY A 235 18.57 11.96 12.64
N GLN A 236 17.44 11.97 13.33
CA GLN A 236 17.24 12.71 14.57
C GLN A 236 16.29 11.99 15.55
N ASN A 237 16.41 12.33 16.84
CA ASN A 237 15.46 11.92 17.85
C ASN A 237 14.44 13.05 18.04
N GLU A 238 13.16 12.78 17.82
CA GLU A 238 12.06 13.76 17.93
C GLU A 238 11.33 13.67 19.28
N GLY A 239 11.93 12.99 20.26
CA GLY A 239 11.43 12.88 21.64
C GLY A 239 10.49 11.71 21.86
N ASN A 240 9.63 11.36 20.90
CA ASN A 240 8.74 10.19 20.98
C ASN A 240 9.02 9.11 19.92
N HIS A 241 9.89 9.39 18.94
CA HIS A 241 10.38 8.45 17.94
C HIS A 241 11.76 8.90 17.39
N VAL A 242 12.44 8.00 16.68
CA VAL A 242 13.59 8.36 15.83
C VAL A 242 13.09 8.55 14.41
N HIS A 243 13.37 9.72 13.84
CA HIS A 243 13.13 10.02 12.45
C HIS A 243 14.41 9.81 11.63
N CYS A 244 14.30 9.19 10.46
CA CYS A 244 15.37 9.13 9.47
C CYS A 244 14.81 9.42 8.08
N GLN A 245 15.47 10.30 7.32
CA GLN A 245 15.10 10.61 5.94
C GLN A 245 16.31 10.69 5.01
N PHE A 246 16.04 10.50 3.73
CA PHE A 246 17.01 10.62 2.63
C PHE A 246 16.57 11.70 1.63
N SER A 247 17.53 12.22 0.87
CA SER A 247 17.29 13.16 -0.24
C SER A 247 17.23 12.44 -1.57
#